data_AF-A0ABD2MCD4-F1
#
_entry.id   AF-A0ABD2MCD4-F1
#
_cell.length_a   1.000
_cell.length_b   1.000
_cell.length_c   1.000
_cell.angle_alpha   90.00
_cell.angle_beta   90.00
_cell.angle_gamma   90.00
#
_symmetry.space_group_name_H-M   'P 1'
#
loop_
_entity.id
_entity.type
_entity.pdbx_description
1 polymer ?
#
loop_
_entity_poly.entity_id
_entity_poly.type
_entity_poly.pdbx_seq_one_letter_code
_entity_poly.pdbx_strand_id
1 'polypeptide(L)'
;MQEMQEVQEEKAMLQAPTAPIDASKFVAYVQERRKKRILFKGEFLMIQRSVDPQRCTTEVGVRMGERNQYPDTLPYDHNRVVLELRPGVDDSHYINASYVNSWIREKAYVVTQSVRSKQASNEMWRTVWELGSNTMVMLTKVDENLFLN
;
A
#
# COMPACT_ATOMS: atom_id res chain seq x y z
N MET A 1 20.34 -25.68 -6.19
CA MET A 1 18.89 -25.60 -5.84
C MET A 1 18.34 -24.19 -6.02
N GLN A 2 19.01 -23.15 -5.52
CA GLN A 2 18.57 -21.75 -5.64
C GLN A 2 18.49 -21.25 -7.09
N GLU A 3 19.53 -21.47 -7.91
CA GLU A 3 19.52 -21.11 -9.34
C GLU A 3 18.37 -21.77 -10.12
N MET A 4 18.06 -23.03 -9.80
CA MET A 4 16.95 -23.76 -10.44
C MET A 4 15.59 -23.12 -10.13
N GLN A 5 15.43 -22.59 -8.92
CA GLN A 5 14.21 -21.92 -8.51
C GLN A 5 14.06 -20.55 -9.18
N GLU A 6 15.15 -19.78 -9.27
CA GLU A 6 15.16 -18.49 -9.97
C GLU A 6 14.78 -18.64 -11.45
N VAL A 7 15.32 -19.66 -12.14
CA VAL A 7 14.93 -19.97 -13.52
C VAL A 7 13.45 -20.33 -13.64
N GLN A 8 12.89 -21.05 -12.65
CA GLN A 8 11.46 -21.38 -12.63
C GLN A 8 10.58 -20.14 -12.41
N GLU A 9 11.00 -19.23 -11.53
CA GLU A 9 10.32 -17.95 -11.29
C GLU A 9 10.36 -17.05 -12.52
N GLU A 10 11.48 -17.00 -13.24
CA GLU A 10 11.60 -16.27 -14.51
C GLU A 10 10.65 -16.82 -15.58
N LYS A 11 10.62 -18.13 -15.75
CA LYS A 11 9.67 -18.79 -16.67
C LYS A 11 8.22 -18.56 -16.28
N ALA A 12 7.92 -18.41 -14.99
CA ALA A 12 6.57 -18.11 -14.51
C ALA A 12 6.19 -16.64 -14.76
N MET A 13 7.12 -15.70 -14.59
CA MET A 13 6.91 -14.28 -14.92
C MET A 13 6.57 -14.08 -16.40
N LEU A 14 7.25 -14.80 -17.29
CA LEU A 14 6.96 -14.76 -18.73
C LEU A 14 5.56 -15.28 -19.10
N GLN A 15 4.89 -15.99 -18.19
CA GLN A 15 3.52 -16.48 -18.35
C GLN A 15 2.47 -15.57 -17.71
N ALA A 16 2.89 -14.46 -17.08
CA ALA A 16 1.96 -13.47 -16.55
C ALA A 16 1.13 -12.87 -17.71
N PRO A 17 -0.17 -12.64 -17.51
CA PRO A 17 -1.01 -12.06 -18.55
C PRO A 17 -0.59 -10.62 -18.84
N THR A 18 -0.45 -10.29 -20.11
CA THR A 18 -0.13 -8.93 -20.59
C THR A 18 -1.38 -8.13 -20.97
N ALA A 19 -2.57 -8.75 -20.89
CA ALA A 19 -3.86 -8.15 -21.17
C ALA A 19 -4.91 -8.65 -20.16
N PRO A 20 -6.03 -7.91 -19.98
CA PRO A 20 -7.13 -8.34 -19.11
C PRO A 20 -7.65 -9.74 -19.45
N ILE A 21 -8.01 -10.50 -18.42
CA ILE A 21 -8.58 -11.84 -18.58
C ILE A 21 -10.08 -11.70 -18.76
N ASP A 22 -10.61 -12.27 -19.84
CA ASP A 22 -12.06 -12.32 -20.07
C ASP A 22 -12.78 -13.06 -18.93
N ALA A 23 -13.93 -12.54 -18.51
CA ALA A 23 -14.71 -13.09 -17.41
C ALA A 23 -15.08 -14.57 -17.62
N SER A 24 -15.38 -14.98 -18.85
CA SER A 24 -15.70 -16.37 -19.20
C SER A 24 -14.52 -17.33 -18.98
N LYS A 25 -13.28 -16.81 -19.03
CA LYS A 25 -12.05 -17.59 -18.87
C LYS A 25 -11.47 -17.52 -17.46
N PHE A 26 -11.94 -16.60 -16.63
CA PHE A 26 -11.36 -16.32 -15.32
C PHE A 26 -11.34 -17.53 -14.38
N VAL A 27 -12.42 -18.32 -14.34
CA VAL A 27 -12.48 -19.51 -13.47
C VAL A 27 -11.43 -20.54 -13.86
N ALA A 28 -11.32 -20.86 -15.15
CA ALA A 28 -10.32 -21.80 -15.66
C ALA A 28 -8.88 -21.30 -15.40
N TYR A 29 -8.66 -20.01 -15.65
CA TYR A 29 -7.39 -19.33 -15.37
C TYR A 29 -6.96 -19.50 -13.91
N VAL A 30 -7.84 -19.17 -12.95
CA VAL A 30 -7.56 -19.26 -11.51
C VAL A 30 -7.33 -20.72 -11.09
N GLN A 31 -8.12 -21.67 -11.61
CA GLN A 31 -7.96 -23.09 -11.28
C GLN A 31 -6.59 -23.62 -11.73
N GLU A 32 -6.09 -23.22 -12.90
CA GLU A 32 -4.75 -23.60 -13.36
C GLU A 32 -3.66 -23.10 -12.40
N ARG A 33 -3.73 -21.82 -12.01
CA ARG A 33 -2.72 -21.20 -11.11
C ARG A 33 -2.79 -21.72 -9.69
N ARG A 34 -3.97 -22.15 -9.22
CA ARG A 34 -4.08 -22.86 -7.94
C ARG A 34 -3.37 -24.22 -7.99
N LYS A 35 -3.41 -24.93 -9.12
CA LYS A 35 -2.66 -26.19 -9.32
C LYS A 35 -1.16 -25.92 -9.44
N LYS A 36 -0.77 -24.82 -10.08
CA LYS A 36 0.63 -24.40 -10.28
C LYS A 36 0.90 -23.05 -9.60
N ARG A 37 1.05 -23.06 -8.26
CA ARG A 37 1.19 -21.82 -7.44
C ARG A 37 2.34 -20.91 -7.88
N ILE A 38 3.37 -21.46 -8.51
CA ILE A 38 4.50 -20.69 -9.07
C ILE A 38 4.05 -19.66 -10.11
N LEU A 39 2.94 -19.89 -10.82
CA LEU A 39 2.38 -18.94 -11.79
C LEU A 39 1.85 -17.68 -11.08
N PHE A 40 1.15 -17.82 -9.95
CA PHE A 40 0.76 -16.65 -9.13
C PHE A 40 1.98 -15.92 -8.58
N LYS A 41 3.03 -16.65 -8.21
CA LYS A 41 4.29 -16.03 -7.77
C LYS A 41 4.93 -15.22 -8.91
N GLY A 42 4.97 -15.77 -10.13
CA GLY A 42 5.43 -15.05 -11.32
C GLY A 42 4.64 -13.78 -11.60
N GLU A 43 3.31 -13.84 -11.56
CA GLU A 43 2.44 -12.67 -11.72
C GLU A 43 2.71 -11.59 -10.65
N PHE A 44 2.88 -11.99 -9.40
CA PHE A 44 3.23 -11.07 -8.31
C PHE A 44 4.62 -10.43 -8.51
N LEU A 45 5.62 -11.21 -8.93
CA LEU A 45 6.97 -10.70 -9.19
C LEU A 45 6.98 -9.67 -10.34
N MET A 46 6.11 -9.83 -11.35
CA MET A 46 5.96 -8.83 -12.41
C MET A 46 5.48 -7.48 -11.87
N ILE A 47 4.59 -7.47 -10.87
CA ILE A 47 4.17 -6.24 -10.20
C ILE A 47 5.38 -5.57 -9.53
N GLN A 48 6.19 -6.34 -8.80
CA GLN A 48 7.38 -5.80 -8.13
C GLN A 48 8.39 -5.20 -9.14
N ARG A 49 8.57 -5.83 -10.30
CA ARG A 49 9.43 -5.32 -11.38
C ARG A 49 8.87 -4.09 -12.10
N SER A 50 7.56 -3.86 -12.01
CA SER A 50 6.91 -2.70 -12.62
C SER A 50 7.02 -1.42 -11.80
N VAL A 51 7.50 -1.50 -10.56
CA VAL A 51 7.72 -0.33 -9.70
C VAL A 51 8.89 0.48 -10.23
N ASP A 52 8.64 1.73 -10.59
CA ASP A 52 9.66 2.69 -11.01
C ASP A 52 10.27 3.38 -9.77
N PRO A 53 11.53 3.08 -9.40
CA PRO A 53 12.15 3.66 -8.22
C PRO A 53 12.24 5.19 -8.28
N GLN A 54 12.29 5.79 -9.47
CA GLN A 54 12.39 7.23 -9.64
C GLN A 54 11.07 7.95 -9.33
N ARG A 55 9.94 7.25 -9.46
CA ARG A 55 8.61 7.79 -9.13
C ARG A 55 8.21 7.51 -7.69
N CYS A 56 8.87 6.55 -7.04
CA CYS A 56 8.53 6.01 -5.74
C CYS A 56 9.41 6.59 -4.60
N THR A 57 9.64 7.91 -4.60
CA THR A 57 10.38 8.60 -3.53
C THR A 57 9.54 8.78 -2.27
N THR A 58 10.19 8.80 -1.10
CA THR A 58 9.54 8.92 0.21
C THR A 58 10.32 9.85 1.16
N GLU A 59 10.85 10.97 0.66
CA GLU A 59 11.80 11.80 1.41
C GLU A 59 11.23 12.33 2.72
N VAL A 60 9.98 12.84 2.67
CA VAL A 60 9.28 13.31 3.87
C VAL A 60 8.98 12.13 4.80
N GLY A 61 8.57 10.99 4.23
CA GLY A 61 8.31 9.78 5.00
C GLY A 61 9.52 9.30 5.80
N VAL A 62 10.70 9.34 5.20
CA VAL A 62 11.97 8.99 5.84
C VAL A 62 12.32 9.99 6.95
N ARG A 63 12.17 11.30 6.70
CA ARG A 63 12.40 12.35 7.70
C ARG A 63 11.46 12.22 8.90
N MET A 64 10.23 11.79 8.68
CA MET A 64 9.18 11.65 9.69
C MET A 64 9.10 10.24 10.31
N GLY A 65 10.24 9.53 10.37
CA GLY A 65 10.34 8.13 10.81
C GLY A 65 9.60 7.81 12.12
N GLU A 66 9.65 8.70 13.11
CA GLU A 66 8.98 8.52 14.42
C GLU A 66 7.44 8.49 14.32
N ARG A 67 6.87 9.02 13.23
CA ARG A 67 5.42 9.00 12.97
C ARG A 67 4.98 7.79 12.13
N ASN A 68 5.90 6.88 11.80
CA ASN A 68 5.63 5.71 10.99
C ASN A 68 5.65 4.43 11.83
N GLN A 69 4.68 3.55 11.60
CA GLN A 69 4.63 2.26 12.28
C GLN A 69 5.74 1.32 11.85
N TYR A 70 6.15 1.41 10.58
CA TYR A 70 7.18 0.57 9.97
C TYR A 70 8.09 1.43 9.08
N PRO A 71 9.42 1.24 9.17
CA PRO A 71 10.39 2.06 8.41
C PRO A 71 10.40 1.76 6.91
N ASP A 72 9.91 0.59 6.50
CA ASP A 72 9.87 0.12 5.11
C ASP A 72 8.53 0.41 4.42
N THR A 73 7.54 0.89 5.15
CA THR A 73 6.17 1.13 4.66
C THR A 73 5.86 2.62 4.76
N LEU A 74 6.32 3.37 3.77
CA LEU A 74 6.23 4.83 3.71
C LEU A 74 5.37 5.28 2.52
N PRO A 75 4.62 6.39 2.66
CA PRO A 75 3.84 6.93 1.55
C PRO A 75 4.76 7.59 0.52
N TYR A 76 4.44 7.46 -0.77
CA TYR A 76 5.20 8.14 -1.82
C TYR A 76 4.90 9.64 -1.84
N ASP A 77 5.92 10.45 -2.10
CA ASP A 77 5.79 11.91 -2.08
C ASP A 77 4.74 12.43 -3.07
N HIS A 78 4.59 11.77 -4.23
CA HIS A 78 3.66 12.18 -5.27
C HIS A 78 2.18 11.88 -4.95
N ASN A 79 1.88 10.95 -4.03
CA ASN A 79 0.50 10.55 -3.71
C ASN A 79 0.16 10.59 -2.21
N ARG A 80 1.09 11.01 -1.35
CA ARG A 80 0.82 11.13 0.09
C ARG A 80 -0.31 12.11 0.37
N VAL A 81 -1.00 11.89 1.48
CA VAL A 81 -1.91 12.90 2.04
C VAL A 81 -1.08 14.03 2.63
N VAL A 82 -1.50 15.26 2.38
CA VAL A 82 -0.91 16.49 2.93
C VAL A 82 -2.01 17.16 3.75
N LEU A 83 -1.85 17.18 5.06
CA LEU A 83 -2.75 17.90 5.96
C LEU A 83 -2.40 19.39 5.97
N GLU A 84 -3.30 20.22 6.49
CA GLU A 84 -3.01 21.65 6.66
C GLU A 84 -1.79 21.86 7.58
N LEU A 85 -0.99 22.90 7.35
CA LEU A 85 0.15 23.17 8.23
C LEU A 85 -0.36 23.87 9.50
N ARG A 86 -0.05 23.30 10.67
CA ARG A 86 -0.34 23.94 11.95
C ARG A 86 0.69 25.04 12.23
N PRO A 87 0.26 26.25 12.62
CA PRO A 87 1.18 27.34 12.97
C PRO A 87 2.18 26.91 14.05
N GLY A 88 3.47 27.13 13.80
CA GLY A 88 4.55 26.85 14.77
C GLY A 88 4.88 25.37 14.99
N VAL A 89 4.34 24.45 14.18
CA VAL A 89 4.66 23.02 14.26
C VAL A 89 5.19 22.52 12.91
N ASP A 90 6.50 22.30 12.85
CA ASP A 90 7.18 21.80 11.66
C ASP A 90 6.68 20.41 11.26
N ASP A 91 6.62 20.17 9.94
CA ASP A 91 6.14 18.93 9.32
C ASP A 91 4.78 18.44 9.89
N SER A 92 3.96 19.36 10.43
CA SER A 92 2.62 19.03 10.95
C SER A 92 1.64 18.62 9.86
N HIS A 93 1.99 18.85 8.59
CA HIS A 93 1.25 18.37 7.43
C HIS A 93 1.40 16.85 7.18
N TYR A 94 2.37 16.19 7.85
CA TYR A 94 2.71 14.80 7.57
C TYR A 94 1.81 13.82 8.31
N ILE A 95 1.25 12.88 7.55
CA ILE A 95 0.68 11.63 8.01
C ILE A 95 1.13 10.49 7.07
N ASN A 96 1.36 9.29 7.61
CA ASN A 96 1.59 8.10 6.80
C ASN A 96 0.28 7.62 6.17
N ALA A 97 -0.07 8.25 5.05
CA ALA A 97 -1.24 7.92 4.26
C ALA A 97 -1.01 8.29 2.79
N SER A 98 -1.61 7.53 1.88
CA SER A 98 -1.57 7.77 0.43
C SER A 98 -2.97 7.78 -0.16
N TYR A 99 -3.17 8.63 -1.16
CA TYR A 99 -4.32 8.56 -2.04
C TYR A 99 -4.18 7.38 -3.00
N VAL A 100 -5.27 6.63 -3.16
CA VAL A 100 -5.37 5.51 -4.08
C VAL A 100 -6.54 5.73 -5.03
N ASN A 101 -6.29 5.50 -6.32
CA ASN A 101 -7.31 5.63 -7.34
C ASN A 101 -8.28 4.44 -7.28
N SER A 102 -9.54 4.71 -7.59
CA SER A 102 -10.48 3.66 -7.96
C SER A 102 -10.41 3.41 -9.48
N TRP A 103 -11.22 2.48 -9.96
CA TRP A 103 -11.42 2.29 -11.40
C TRP A 103 -11.94 3.55 -12.12
N ILE A 104 -12.77 4.36 -11.45
CA ILE A 104 -13.53 5.46 -12.09
C ILE A 104 -13.08 6.85 -11.64
N ARG A 105 -12.35 6.96 -10.54
CA ARG A 105 -12.04 8.22 -9.87
C ARG A 105 -10.63 8.19 -9.30
N GLU A 106 -9.85 9.21 -9.64
CA GLU A 106 -8.56 9.47 -9.00
C GLU A 106 -8.74 9.89 -7.54
N LYS A 107 -7.78 9.53 -6.69
CA LYS A 107 -7.79 9.84 -5.24
C LYS A 107 -9.11 9.45 -4.57
N ALA A 108 -9.68 8.31 -4.96
CA ALA A 108 -10.97 7.84 -4.45
C ALA A 108 -10.89 7.32 -3.01
N TYR A 109 -9.73 6.79 -2.62
CA TYR A 109 -9.50 6.23 -1.30
C TYR A 109 -8.27 6.86 -0.66
N VAL A 110 -8.26 6.85 0.67
CA VAL A 110 -7.06 7.09 1.47
C VAL A 110 -6.73 5.80 2.19
N VAL A 111 -5.51 5.31 1.97
CA VAL A 111 -4.97 4.16 2.70
C VAL A 111 -3.93 4.69 3.67
N THR A 112 -4.05 4.32 4.94
CA THR A 112 -3.18 4.79 6.02
C THR A 112 -2.73 3.64 6.91
N GLN A 113 -1.66 3.86 7.67
CA GLN A 113 -1.11 2.91 8.63
C GLN A 113 -2.09 2.55 9.75
N SER A 114 -1.79 1.46 10.47
CA SER A 114 -2.49 1.11 11.70
C SER A 114 -2.27 2.17 12.78
N VAL A 115 -3.34 2.51 13.52
CA VAL A 115 -3.30 3.46 14.62
C VAL A 115 -2.92 2.74 15.91
N ARG A 116 -1.66 2.87 16.33
CA ARG A 116 -1.13 2.20 17.54
C ARG A 116 -0.73 3.15 18.68
N SER A 117 -0.77 4.46 18.45
CA SER A 117 -0.43 5.45 19.47
C SER A 117 -1.52 6.51 19.59
N LYS A 118 -1.57 7.16 20.75
CA LYS A 118 -2.47 8.31 20.98
C LYS A 118 -2.24 9.42 19.95
N GLN A 119 -0.98 9.66 19.59
CA GLN A 119 -0.63 10.64 18.57
C GLN A 119 -1.16 10.23 17.18
N ALA A 120 -0.95 8.98 16.77
CA ALA A 120 -1.48 8.48 15.49
C ALA A 120 -3.02 8.54 15.43
N SER A 121 -3.69 8.33 16.56
CA SER A 121 -5.15 8.44 16.67
C SER A 121 -5.63 9.87 16.43
N ASN A 122 -4.95 10.87 17.02
CA ASN A 122 -5.26 12.27 16.78
C ASN A 122 -5.06 12.67 15.31
N GLU A 123 -3.95 12.26 14.69
CA GLU A 123 -3.68 12.56 13.28
C GLU A 123 -4.66 11.82 12.33
N MET A 124 -5.09 10.61 12.68
CA MET A 124 -6.15 9.90 11.94
C MET A 124 -7.46 10.68 11.97
N TRP A 125 -7.93 11.09 13.16
CA TRP A 125 -9.19 11.84 13.28
C TRP A 125 -9.13 13.20 12.60
N ARG A 126 -7.98 13.86 12.69
CA ARG A 126 -7.70 15.08 11.95
C ARG A 126 -7.80 14.87 10.44
N THR A 127 -7.25 13.77 9.93
CA THR A 127 -7.35 13.41 8.51
C THR A 127 -8.80 13.17 8.09
N VAL A 128 -9.58 12.47 8.91
CA VAL A 128 -11.02 12.26 8.65
C VAL A 128 -11.75 13.60 8.55
N TRP A 129 -11.46 14.52 9.47
CA TRP A 129 -12.06 15.85 9.50
C TRP A 129 -11.66 16.70 8.29
N GLU A 130 -10.36 16.89 8.05
CA GLU A 130 -9.86 17.75 6.96
C GLU A 130 -10.26 17.24 5.57
N LEU A 131 -10.37 15.92 5.39
CA LEU A 131 -10.80 15.32 4.12
C LEU A 131 -12.32 15.18 3.98
N GLY A 132 -13.10 15.50 5.02
CA GLY A 132 -14.55 15.29 5.02
C GLY A 132 -14.95 13.82 4.81
N SER A 133 -14.14 12.89 5.31
CA SER A 133 -14.37 11.45 5.13
C SER A 133 -15.52 10.97 6.01
N ASN A 134 -16.49 10.28 5.42
CA ASN A 134 -17.69 9.79 6.12
C ASN A 134 -17.67 8.29 6.44
N THR A 135 -16.69 7.57 5.89
CA THR A 135 -16.60 6.10 5.98
C THR A 135 -15.17 5.70 6.29
N MET A 136 -15.01 4.81 7.26
CA MET A 136 -13.73 4.18 7.60
C MET A 136 -13.88 2.66 7.51
N VAL A 137 -12.93 2.00 6.85
CA VAL A 137 -12.90 0.54 6.73
C VAL A 137 -11.62 0.03 7.40
N MET A 138 -11.77 -0.72 8.48
CA MET A 138 -10.65 -1.33 9.20
C MET A 138 -10.55 -2.81 8.83
N LEU A 139 -9.41 -3.21 8.26
CA LEU A 139 -9.16 -4.59 7.77
C LEU A 139 -8.37 -5.44 8.77
N THR A 140 -8.08 -4.91 9.95
CA THR A 140 -7.30 -5.58 11.01
C THR A 140 -8.10 -5.65 12.30
N LYS A 141 -7.82 -6.66 13.13
CA LYS A 141 -8.33 -6.68 14.50
C LYS A 141 -7.66 -5.59 15.33
N VAL A 142 -8.38 -5.08 16.32
CA VAL A 142 -7.80 -4.26 17.38
C VAL A 142 -7.05 -5.21 18.32
N ASP A 143 -5.77 -4.93 18.56
CA ASP A 143 -4.99 -5.62 19.59
C ASP A 143 -4.79 -4.64 20.75
N GLU A 144 -5.44 -4.92 21.87
CA GLU A 144 -5.43 -4.06 23.06
C GLU A 144 -4.03 -3.92 23.66
N ASN A 145 -3.14 -4.89 23.42
CA ASN A 145 -1.75 -4.85 23.93
C ASN A 145 -0.89 -3.78 23.22
N LEU A 146 -1.33 -3.27 22.07
CA LEU A 146 -0.62 -2.22 21.33
C LEU A 146 -0.86 -0.82 21.90
N PHE A 147 -1.85 -0.64 22.79
CA PHE A 147 -2.24 0.66 23.36
C PHE A 147 -1.80 0.86 24.81
N LEU A 148 -1.16 -0.14 25.43
CA LEU A 148 -0.83 -0.18 26.85
C LEU A 148 0.64 0.12 27.18
N ASN A 149 1.43 0.59 26.21
CA ASN A 149 2.82 1.02 26.43
C ASN A 149 2.98 2.52 26.18
#